data_AF-A0A087DHJ4-F1
#
_entry.id   AF-A0A087DHJ4-F1
#
_cell.length_a   1.000
_cell.length_b   1.000
_cell.length_c   1.000
_cell.angle_alpha   90.00
_cell.angle_beta   90.00
_cell.angle_gamma   90.00
#
_symmetry.space_group_name_H-M   'P 1'
#
loop_
_entity.id
_entity.type
_entity.pdbx_description
1 polymer ?
#
loop_
_entity_poly.entity_id
_entity_poly.type
_entity_poly.pdbx_seq_one_letter_code
_entity_poly.pdbx_strand_id
1 'polypeptide(L)'
;MSDSEHDWLRPEEETESETIIDARTAQNNPEVADVVAKIASLRQSIDNVDTAIVSLLAERFKYTSQVGVLKARAGFAPADYQREHAQIERLHRIADEAGLDPEIAEMYREFVVTEAKRRHKRIAENGGDPGVLDVFA
;
A
#
# COMPACT_ATOMS: atom_id res chain seq x y z
N MET A 1 27.24 0.58 13.82
CA MET A 1 27.18 1.72 12.88
C MET A 1 25.71 1.88 12.55
N SER A 2 25.17 3.06 12.84
CA SER A 2 23.78 3.54 12.69
C SER A 2 22.77 2.62 11.99
N ASP A 3 21.87 2.01 12.75
CA ASP A 3 20.53 1.64 12.27
C ASP A 3 19.58 2.75 12.74
N SER A 4 19.61 3.85 11.99
CA SER A 4 18.66 4.95 12.07
C SER A 4 18.15 5.14 10.65
N GLU A 5 16.85 4.95 10.43
CA GLU A 5 16.02 5.51 9.34
C GLU A 5 14.93 4.53 8.92
N HIS A 6 13.94 4.33 9.79
CA HIS A 6 12.52 4.18 9.40
C HIS A 6 11.65 4.40 10.65
N ASP A 7 11.77 5.62 11.20
CA ASP A 7 10.98 6.11 12.33
C ASP A 7 9.74 6.85 11.82
N TRP A 8 8.86 6.13 11.11
CA TRP A 8 7.65 6.71 10.50
C TRP A 8 6.34 6.25 11.17
N LEU A 9 6.40 5.74 12.40
CA LEU A 9 5.22 5.17 13.08
C LEU A 9 4.99 5.62 14.53
N ARG A 10 5.67 6.65 15.02
CA ARG A 10 5.33 7.23 16.32
C ARG A 10 5.18 8.74 16.21
N PRO A 11 3.98 9.26 15.90
CA PRO A 11 3.65 10.62 16.29
C PRO A 11 3.88 10.71 17.80
N GLU A 12 4.57 11.77 18.24
CA GLU A 12 4.56 12.16 19.64
C GLU A 12 3.09 12.21 20.09
N GLU A 13 2.76 11.62 21.25
CA GLU A 13 1.40 11.61 21.80
C GLU A 13 1.02 13.05 22.24
N GLU A 14 0.78 13.93 21.27
CA GLU A 14 -0.13 15.03 21.47
C GLU A 14 -1.48 14.40 21.78
N THR A 15 -2.04 14.71 22.95
CA THR A 15 -3.41 14.35 23.28
C THR A 15 -4.33 15.13 22.36
N GLU A 16 -4.47 14.67 21.12
CA GLU A 16 -5.41 15.19 20.15
C GLU A 16 -6.81 15.00 20.75
N SER A 17 -7.56 16.09 20.86
CA SER A 17 -8.96 16.02 21.24
C SER A 17 -9.72 15.26 20.14
N GLU A 18 -10.07 14.01 20.42
CA GLU A 18 -10.82 13.15 19.50
C GLU A 18 -12.13 13.84 19.09
N THR A 19 -12.27 14.12 17.79
CA THR A 19 -13.45 14.78 17.23
C THR A 19 -14.19 13.86 16.28
N ILE A 20 -15.44 13.55 16.62
CA ILE A 20 -16.32 12.77 15.76
C ILE A 20 -17.04 13.72 14.81
N ILE A 21 -16.77 13.58 13.51
CA ILE A 21 -17.44 14.36 12.46
C ILE A 21 -18.66 13.56 12.00
N ASP A 22 -19.81 13.83 12.63
CA ASP A 22 -21.09 13.20 12.32
C ASP A 22 -22.26 14.20 12.35
N ALA A 23 -23.46 13.71 12.03
CA ALA A 23 -24.67 14.53 12.02
C ALA A 23 -25.07 15.07 13.40
N ARG A 24 -24.60 14.47 14.50
CA ARG A 24 -24.86 14.95 15.87
C ARG A 24 -24.01 16.17 16.19
N THR A 25 -22.75 16.18 15.74
CA THR A 25 -21.83 17.33 15.85
C THR A 25 -22.37 18.57 15.11
N ALA A 26 -23.19 18.39 14.09
CA ALA A 26 -23.80 19.46 13.30
C ALA A 26 -25.15 20.00 13.80
N GLN A 27 -25.77 19.40 14.83
CA GLN A 27 -27.20 19.61 15.14
C GLN A 27 -27.62 21.07 15.37
N ASN A 28 -26.72 21.95 15.80
CA ASN A 28 -27.04 23.31 16.21
C ASN A 28 -26.37 24.40 15.35
N ASN A 29 -25.63 24.04 14.28
CA ASN A 29 -24.95 25.01 13.42
C ASN A 29 -25.09 24.62 11.94
N PRO A 30 -25.90 25.38 11.14
CA PRO A 30 -26.09 25.11 9.72
C PRO A 30 -24.81 25.12 8.88
N GLU A 31 -23.82 25.94 9.23
CA GLU A 31 -22.52 25.96 8.53
C GLU A 31 -21.72 24.68 8.81
N VAL A 32 -21.74 24.21 10.06
CA VAL A 32 -21.14 22.92 10.44
C VAL A 32 -21.85 21.75 9.76
N ALA A 33 -23.17 21.83 9.57
CA ALA A 33 -23.94 20.81 8.86
C ALA A 33 -23.52 20.66 7.39
N ASP A 34 -23.28 21.77 6.69
CA ASP A 34 -22.77 21.74 5.30
C ASP A 34 -21.36 21.12 5.23
N VAL A 35 -20.47 21.52 6.15
CA VAL A 35 -19.12 20.95 6.25
C VAL A 35 -19.16 19.44 6.52
N VAL A 36 -19.98 18.98 7.46
CA VAL A 36 -20.16 17.54 7.76
C VAL A 36 -20.64 16.78 6.53
N ALA A 37 -21.62 17.31 5.79
CA ALA A 37 -22.13 16.68 4.57
C ALA A 37 -21.05 16.57 3.48
N LYS A 38 -20.25 17.63 3.29
CA LYS A 38 -19.14 17.64 2.33
C LYS A 38 -18.05 16.64 2.72
N ILE A 39 -17.68 16.57 3.99
CA ILE A 39 -16.71 15.59 4.50
C ILE A 39 -17.23 14.17 4.29
N ALA A 40 -18.51 13.90 4.57
CA ALA A 40 -19.10 12.58 4.34
C ALA A 40 -19.03 12.16 2.86
N SER A 41 -19.32 13.09 1.94
CA SER A 41 -19.20 12.83 0.49
C SER A 41 -17.76 12.56 0.05
N LEU A 42 -16.78 13.27 0.61
CA LEU A 42 -15.36 13.03 0.34
C LEU A 42 -14.90 11.67 0.90
N ARG A 43 -15.32 11.31 2.12
CA ARG A 43 -15.03 10.00 2.72
C ARG A 43 -15.57 8.86 1.87
N GLN A 44 -16.79 8.99 1.35
CA GLN A 44 -17.33 8.00 0.43
C GLN A 44 -16.48 7.84 -0.84
N SER A 45 -15.88 8.93 -1.33
CA SER A 45 -14.98 8.89 -2.49
C SER A 45 -13.65 8.22 -2.13
N ILE A 46 -13.12 8.46 -0.93
CA ILE A 46 -11.93 7.80 -0.39
C ILE A 46 -12.17 6.28 -0.29
N ASP A 47 -13.28 5.86 0.33
CA ASP A 47 -13.63 4.44 0.48
C ASP A 47 -13.70 3.71 -0.87
N ASN A 48 -14.20 4.39 -1.91
CA ASN A 48 -14.25 3.85 -3.27
C ASN A 48 -12.85 3.66 -3.87
N VAL A 49 -11.96 4.63 -3.67
CA VAL A 49 -10.56 4.54 -4.11
C VAL A 49 -9.84 3.42 -3.37
N ASP A 50 -10.02 3.32 -2.05
CA ASP A 50 -9.39 2.29 -1.23
C ASP A 50 -9.84 0.88 -1.65
N THR A 51 -11.14 0.72 -1.93
CA THR A 51 -11.68 -0.53 -2.48
C THR A 51 -10.99 -0.92 -3.79
N ALA A 52 -10.76 0.05 -4.69
CA ALA A 52 -10.07 -0.19 -5.95
C ALA A 52 -8.59 -0.55 -5.72
N ILE A 53 -7.88 0.17 -4.83
CA ILE A 53 -6.48 -0.09 -4.50
C ILE A 53 -6.31 -1.52 -3.96
N VAL A 54 -7.13 -1.94 -2.99
CA VAL A 54 -7.06 -3.29 -2.40
C VAL A 54 -7.33 -4.35 -3.46
N SER A 55 -8.33 -4.14 -4.32
CA SER A 55 -8.66 -5.08 -5.40
C SER A 55 -7.51 -5.21 -6.42
N LEU A 56 -6.91 -4.09 -6.83
CA LEU A 56 -5.78 -4.08 -7.75
C LEU A 56 -4.51 -4.69 -7.13
N LEU A 57 -4.28 -4.46 -5.84
CA LEU A 57 -3.19 -5.09 -5.09
C LEU A 57 -3.35 -6.61 -5.07
N ALA A 58 -4.54 -7.11 -4.75
CA ALA A 58 -4.82 -8.55 -4.77
C ALA A 58 -4.50 -9.17 -6.14
N GLU A 59 -4.90 -8.49 -7.23
CA GLU A 59 -4.60 -8.92 -8.59
C GLU A 59 -3.09 -8.86 -8.89
N ARG A 60 -2.42 -7.78 -8.50
CA ARG A 60 -0.96 -7.62 -8.63
C ARG A 60 -0.22 -8.77 -7.95
N PHE A 61 -0.65 -9.16 -6.74
CA PHE A 61 -0.01 -10.25 -6.01
C PHE A 61 -0.21 -11.61 -6.67
N LYS A 62 -1.36 -11.89 -7.32
CA LYS A 62 -1.53 -13.10 -8.14
C LYS A 62 -0.47 -13.20 -9.24
N TYR A 63 -0.17 -12.09 -9.93
CA TYR A 63 0.89 -12.07 -10.94
C TYR A 63 2.26 -12.32 -10.33
N THR A 64 2.56 -11.71 -9.18
CA THR A 64 3.84 -11.96 -8.51
C THR A 64 3.97 -13.44 -8.11
N SER A 65 2.94 -14.08 -7.57
CA SER A 65 2.98 -15.52 -7.27
C SER A 65 3.31 -16.37 -8.49
N GLN A 66 2.67 -16.09 -9.63
CA GLN A 66 2.92 -16.81 -10.87
C GLN A 66 4.38 -16.63 -11.33
N VAL A 67 4.90 -15.41 -11.25
CA VAL A 67 6.33 -15.15 -11.50
C VAL A 67 7.22 -15.94 -10.55
N GLY A 68 6.88 -15.99 -9.25
CA GLY A 68 7.60 -16.77 -8.25
C GLY A 68 7.64 -18.27 -8.57
N VAL A 69 6.51 -18.87 -8.94
CA VAL A 69 6.42 -20.28 -9.37
C VAL A 69 7.29 -20.53 -10.61
N LEU A 70 7.24 -19.64 -11.61
CA LEU A 70 8.05 -19.77 -12.82
C LEU A 70 9.55 -19.66 -12.53
N LYS A 71 9.95 -18.68 -11.69
CA LYS A 71 11.34 -18.51 -11.25
C LYS A 71 11.84 -19.74 -10.50
N ALA A 72 11.04 -20.27 -9.57
CA ALA A 72 11.40 -21.46 -8.81
C ALA A 72 11.58 -22.69 -9.72
N ARG A 73 10.67 -22.90 -10.68
CA ARG A 73 10.78 -24.00 -11.65
C ARG A 73 12.00 -23.88 -12.57
N ALA A 74 12.39 -22.67 -12.93
CA ALA A 74 13.53 -22.41 -13.81
C ALA A 74 14.88 -22.28 -13.07
N GLY A 75 14.88 -22.33 -11.73
CA GLY A 75 16.10 -22.13 -10.93
C GLY A 75 16.63 -20.69 -10.97
N PHE A 76 15.79 -19.70 -11.28
CA PHE A 76 16.20 -18.30 -11.34
C PHE A 76 16.35 -17.68 -9.95
N ALA A 77 17.26 -16.72 -9.85
CA ALA A 77 17.42 -15.91 -8.66
C ALA A 77 16.13 -15.12 -8.34
N PRO A 78 15.82 -14.88 -7.05
CA PRO A 78 14.68 -14.05 -6.66
C PRO A 78 14.79 -12.61 -7.18
N ALA A 79 15.99 -12.04 -7.13
CA ALA A 79 16.26 -10.65 -7.52
C ALA A 79 16.57 -10.51 -9.03
N ASP A 80 16.05 -9.44 -9.62
CA ASP A 80 16.37 -8.98 -10.97
C ASP A 80 16.58 -7.46 -10.90
N TYR A 81 17.83 -7.05 -10.67
CA TYR A 81 18.18 -5.65 -10.39
C TYR A 81 17.88 -4.71 -11.56
N GLN A 82 18.03 -5.18 -12.80
CA GLN A 82 17.68 -4.37 -13.98
C GLN A 82 16.17 -4.13 -14.04
N ARG A 83 15.36 -5.16 -13.77
CA ARG A 83 13.91 -5.02 -13.71
C ARG A 83 13.47 -4.13 -12.57
N GLU A 84 14.13 -4.21 -11.42
CA GLU A 84 13.86 -3.40 -10.22
C GLU A 84 14.13 -1.92 -10.47
N HIS A 85 15.27 -1.57 -11.06
CA HIS A 85 15.62 -0.19 -11.40
C HIS A 85 14.65 0.42 -12.41
N ALA A 86 14.33 -0.30 -13.49
CA ALA A 86 13.34 0.15 -14.47
C ALA A 86 11.92 0.33 -13.88
N GLN A 87 11.61 -0.37 -12.78
CA GLN A 87 10.34 -0.23 -12.08
C GLN A 87 10.28 1.08 -11.27
N ILE A 88 11.38 1.46 -10.63
CA ILE A 88 11.51 2.72 -9.87
C ILE A 88 11.35 3.91 -10.81
N GLU A 89 12.14 3.98 -11.87
CA GLU A 89 12.07 5.05 -12.88
C GLU A 89 10.67 5.21 -13.50
N ARG A 90 9.97 4.09 -13.69
CA ARG A 90 8.59 4.12 -14.19
C ARG A 90 7.61 4.62 -13.13
N LEU A 91 7.78 4.26 -11.87
CA LEU A 91 6.90 4.70 -10.78
C LEU A 91 7.07 6.19 -10.49
N HIS A 92 8.30 6.72 -10.50
CA HIS A 92 8.54 8.16 -10.33
C HIS A 92 7.81 8.97 -11.41
N ARG A 93 7.93 8.59 -12.69
CA ARG A 93 7.19 9.27 -13.76
C ARG A 93 5.67 9.22 -13.58
N ILE A 94 5.13 8.09 -13.14
CA ILE A 94 3.68 7.97 -12.89
C ILE A 94 3.27 8.86 -11.71
N ALA A 95 4.09 8.94 -10.67
CA ALA A 95 3.86 9.80 -9.52
C ALA A 95 3.85 11.27 -9.93
N ASP A 96 4.88 11.71 -10.67
CA ASP A 96 4.99 13.07 -11.20
C ASP A 96 3.78 13.45 -12.07
N GLU A 97 3.39 12.57 -13.00
CA GLU A 97 2.24 12.78 -13.88
C GLU A 97 0.90 12.83 -13.11
N ALA A 98 0.80 12.13 -11.99
CA ALA A 98 -0.39 12.10 -11.13
C ALA A 98 -0.39 13.20 -10.05
N GLY A 99 0.69 13.96 -9.90
CA GLY A 99 0.85 14.94 -8.81
C GLY A 99 1.04 14.28 -7.43
N LEU A 100 1.57 13.05 -7.40
CA LEU A 100 1.94 12.32 -6.19
C LEU A 100 3.45 12.45 -5.96
N ASP A 101 3.86 12.60 -4.69
CA ASP A 101 5.27 12.58 -4.33
C ASP A 101 5.93 11.24 -4.76
N PRO A 102 7.03 11.27 -5.54
CA PRO A 102 7.78 10.07 -5.90
C PRO A 102 8.20 9.20 -4.71
N GLU A 103 8.49 9.80 -3.55
CA GLU A 103 8.85 9.05 -2.33
C GLU A 103 7.68 8.15 -1.87
N ILE A 104 6.42 8.61 -2.00
CA ILE A 104 5.24 7.78 -1.69
C ILE A 104 5.15 6.59 -2.65
N ALA A 105 5.45 6.80 -3.94
CA ALA A 105 5.47 5.72 -4.92
C ALA A 105 6.59 4.70 -4.64
N GLU A 106 7.73 5.15 -4.13
CA GLU A 106 8.82 4.28 -3.70
C GLU A 106 8.46 3.48 -2.44
N MET A 107 7.87 4.11 -1.41
CA MET A 107 7.35 3.41 -0.22
C MET A 107 6.34 2.33 -0.59
N TYR A 108 5.40 2.64 -1.50
CA TYR A 108 4.47 1.65 -2.03
C TYR A 108 5.19 0.49 -2.73
N ARG A 109 6.20 0.79 -3.57
CA ARG A 109 7.01 -0.24 -4.24
C ARG A 109 7.69 -1.15 -3.22
N GLU A 110 8.32 -0.57 -2.21
CA GLU A 110 9.07 -1.29 -1.19
C GLU A 110 8.17 -2.28 -0.45
N PHE A 111 6.99 -1.83 -0.01
CA PHE A 111 5.97 -2.69 0.57
C PHE A 111 5.65 -3.89 -0.35
N VAL A 112 5.29 -3.62 -1.61
CA VAL A 112 4.83 -4.69 -2.50
C VAL A 112 5.96 -5.65 -2.89
N VAL A 113 7.18 -5.15 -3.13
CA VAL A 113 8.34 -5.98 -3.48
C VAL A 113 8.74 -6.88 -2.30
N THR A 114 8.73 -6.33 -1.09
CA THR A 114 9.05 -7.07 0.14
C THR A 114 8.07 -8.23 0.35
N GLU A 115 6.77 -7.96 0.26
CA GLU A 115 5.74 -8.98 0.43
C GLU A 115 5.77 -10.03 -0.70
N ALA A 116 6.02 -9.61 -1.94
CA ALA A 116 6.17 -10.55 -3.06
C ALA A 116 7.36 -11.50 -2.85
N LYS A 117 8.52 -10.97 -2.41
CA LYS A 117 9.73 -11.76 -2.11
C LYS A 117 9.46 -12.76 -0.98
N ARG A 118 8.80 -12.35 0.10
CA ARG A 118 8.37 -13.25 1.21
C ARG A 118 7.51 -14.39 0.68
N ARG A 119 6.53 -14.10 -0.18
CA ARG A 119 5.66 -15.13 -0.79
C ARG A 119 6.43 -16.08 -1.71
N HIS A 120 7.37 -15.59 -2.51
CA HIS A 120 8.18 -16.44 -3.39
C HIS A 120 9.01 -17.45 -2.59
N LYS A 121 9.57 -17.01 -1.46
CA LYS A 121 10.31 -17.89 -0.54
C LYS A 121 9.40 -19.03 -0.04
N ARG A 122 8.19 -18.71 0.44
CA ARG A 122 7.21 -19.73 0.88
C ARG A 122 6.81 -20.70 -0.24
N ILE A 123 6.63 -20.21 -1.47
CA ILE A 123 6.30 -21.06 -2.64
C ILE A 123 7.45 -22.02 -2.95
N ALA A 124 8.70 -21.54 -2.89
CA ALA A 124 9.88 -22.37 -3.12
C ALA A 124 10.04 -23.45 -2.03
N GLU A 125 9.71 -23.14 -0.77
CA GLU A 125 9.78 -24.07 0.36
C GLU A 125 8.64 -25.11 0.36
N ASN A 126 7.41 -24.70 0.04
CA ASN A 126 6.21 -25.53 0.19
C ASN A 126 5.67 -26.12 -1.12
N GLY A 127 6.26 -25.79 -2.27
CA GLY A 127 5.87 -26.32 -3.58
C GLY A 127 4.52 -25.82 -4.12
N GLY A 128 3.90 -24.81 -3.49
CA GLY A 128 2.59 -24.27 -3.88
C GLY A 128 2.30 -22.88 -3.30
N ASP A 129 1.38 -22.15 -3.94
CA ASP A 129 0.95 -20.82 -3.48
C ASP A 129 -0.18 -20.96 -2.43
N PRO A 130 -0.01 -20.47 -1.19
CA PRO A 130 -1.05 -20.53 -0.15
C PRO A 130 -2.29 -19.69 -0.44
N GLY A 131 -2.30 -18.88 -1.51
CA GLY A 131 -3.48 -18.15 -1.98
C GLY A 131 -3.75 -16.86 -1.20
N VAL A 132 -3.68 -16.90 0.13
CA VAL A 132 -3.89 -15.75 1.03
C VAL A 132 -2.56 -15.10 1.39
N LEU A 133 -2.50 -13.78 1.34
CA LEU A 133 -1.42 -13.01 1.97
C LEU A 133 -1.64 -13.06 3.47
N ASP A 134 -0.97 -13.99 4.15
CA ASP A 134 -0.75 -13.84 5.58
C ASP A 134 0.47 -12.92 5.76
N VAL A 135 0.19 -11.63 5.98
CA VAL A 135 1.19 -10.58 6.22
C VAL A 135 1.73 -10.65 7.67
N PHE A 136 1.08 -11.46 8.54
CA PHE A 136 1.38 -11.54 9.97
C PHE A 136 1.89 -12.91 10.45
N ALA A 137 2.19 -13.85 9.53
CA ALA A 137 2.77 -15.16 9.83
C ALA A 137 4.30 -15.18 9.80
#